data_AF-A0A2D8S777-F1
#
_entry.id   AF-A0A2D8S777-F1
#
_cell.length_a   1.000
_cell.length_b   1.000
_cell.length_c   1.000
_cell.angle_alpha   90.00
_cell.angle_beta   90.00
_cell.angle_gamma   90.00
#
_symmetry.space_group_name_H-M   'P 1'
#
loop_
_entity.id
_entity.type
_entity.pdbx_description
1 polymer ?
#
loop_
_entity_poly.entity_id
_entity_poly.type
_entity_poly.pdbx_seq_one_letter_code
_entity_poly.pdbx_strand_id
1 'polypeptide(L)'
;QLFAYVENLLNTKNVINVYHRSGNAYDDNFLTDPKLSTEIVAANGDLYVDLYENVNLANRQHFSWDFGQDLFGTPRIVKFGASVNF
;
A
#
# COMPACT_ATOMS: atom_id res chain seq x y z
N GLN A 1 12.55 -18.32 -31.38
CA GLN A 1 12.39 -17.15 -30.47
C GLN A 1 11.79 -17.64 -29.18
N LEU A 2 12.28 -17.20 -28.02
CA LEU A 2 11.77 -17.53 -26.69
C LEU A 2 11.29 -16.23 -26.03
N PHE A 3 10.13 -16.27 -25.38
CA PHE A 3 9.56 -15.12 -24.66
C PHE A 3 9.20 -15.50 -23.23
N ALA A 4 9.48 -14.61 -22.28
CA ALA A 4 9.14 -14.77 -20.88
C ALA A 4 8.57 -13.46 -20.30
N TYR A 5 7.65 -13.60 -19.34
CA TYR A 5 7.00 -12.52 -18.63
C TYR A 5 7.24 -12.72 -17.14
N VAL A 6 7.71 -11.68 -16.44
CA VAL A 6 7.83 -11.71 -14.98
C VAL A 6 7.14 -10.48 -14.41
N GLU A 7 6.14 -10.72 -13.56
CA GLU A 7 5.42 -9.68 -12.85
C GLU A 7 6.06 -9.43 -11.49
N ASN A 8 6.17 -8.15 -11.10
CA ASN A 8 6.64 -7.73 -9.78
C ASN A 8 7.98 -8.35 -9.35
N LEU A 9 8.93 -8.42 -10.29
CA LEU A 9 10.24 -9.09 -10.11
C LEU A 9 10.98 -8.71 -8.83
N LEU A 10 10.85 -7.45 -8.40
CA LEU A 10 11.56 -6.90 -7.22
C LEU A 10 10.66 -6.76 -5.98
N ASN A 11 9.40 -7.18 -6.06
CA ASN A 11 8.38 -6.97 -5.03
C ASN A 11 8.34 -5.53 -4.46
N THR A 12 8.68 -4.54 -5.29
CA THR A 12 8.90 -3.16 -4.84
C THR A 12 7.62 -2.36 -5.00
N LYS A 13 7.11 -1.81 -3.89
CA LYS A 13 5.99 -0.87 -3.90
C LYS A 13 6.45 0.49 -4.46
N ASN A 14 5.83 0.94 -5.55
CA ASN A 14 6.11 2.25 -6.14
C ASN A 14 5.18 3.31 -5.55
N VAL A 15 5.70 4.16 -4.66
CA VAL A 15 4.95 5.28 -4.07
C VAL A 15 4.56 6.27 -5.16
N ILE A 16 3.26 6.58 -5.25
CA ILE A 16 2.71 7.58 -6.19
C ILE A 16 1.93 8.68 -5.47
N ASN A 17 1.45 8.41 -4.26
CA ASN A 17 0.77 9.38 -3.39
C ASN A 17 1.23 9.18 -1.95
N VAL A 18 0.90 10.15 -1.10
CA VAL A 18 1.15 10.12 0.35
C VAL A 18 -0.10 10.57 1.10
N TYR A 19 -0.27 10.11 2.33
CA TYR A 19 -1.33 10.63 3.20
C TYR A 19 -1.11 12.12 3.47
N HIS A 20 -2.17 12.92 3.35
CA HIS A 20 -2.08 14.37 3.53
C HIS A 20 -1.59 14.79 4.92
N ARG A 21 -1.92 14.01 5.96
CA ARG A 21 -1.54 14.31 7.35
C ARG A 21 -0.06 14.04 7.61
N SER A 22 0.42 12.88 7.21
CA SER A 22 1.75 12.40 7.58
C SER A 22 2.81 12.72 6.52
N GLY A 23 2.42 12.97 5.27
CA GLY A 23 3.34 13.04 4.14
C GLY A 23 4.02 11.70 3.83
N ASN A 24 3.49 10.59 4.36
CA ASN A 24 4.04 9.24 4.23
C ASN A 24 3.02 8.34 3.48
N ALA A 25 3.49 7.36 2.72
CA ALA A 25 2.66 6.38 2.00
C ALA A 25 2.33 5.12 2.82
N TYR A 26 2.90 4.98 4.01
CA TYR A 26 2.84 3.76 4.83
C TYR A 26 2.13 3.96 6.17
N ASP A 27 2.05 5.20 6.66
CA ASP A 27 1.46 5.56 7.95
C ASP A 27 0.66 6.86 7.77
N ASP A 28 -0.59 6.89 8.21
CA ASP A 28 -1.49 8.06 8.15
C ASP A 28 -1.48 8.90 9.44
N ASN A 29 -0.60 8.54 10.38
CA ASN A 29 -0.43 9.08 11.72
C ASN A 29 -1.60 8.85 12.69
N PHE A 30 -2.66 8.12 12.32
CA PHE A 30 -3.81 7.97 13.21
C PHE A 30 -3.48 7.11 14.43
N LEU A 31 -2.92 5.92 14.24
CA LEU A 31 -2.52 5.03 15.34
C LEU A 31 -1.25 5.50 16.05
N THR A 32 -0.36 6.20 15.35
CA THR A 32 0.93 6.65 15.90
C THR A 32 0.87 8.00 16.62
N ASP A 33 -0.19 8.81 16.42
CA ASP A 33 -0.47 10.01 17.21
C ASP A 33 -1.46 9.70 18.35
N PRO A 34 -1.02 9.67 19.62
CA PRO A 34 -1.89 9.39 20.75
C PRO A 34 -3.08 10.35 20.86
N LYS A 35 -2.95 11.59 20.36
CA LYS A 35 -4.01 12.60 20.42
C LYS A 35 -5.20 12.26 19.51
N LEU A 36 -5.00 11.37 18.53
CA LEU A 36 -6.03 11.01 17.54
C LEU A 36 -6.74 9.70 17.87
N SER A 37 -6.04 8.73 18.45
CA SER A 37 -6.53 7.35 18.56
C SER A 37 -6.66 6.82 19.97
N THR A 38 -6.06 7.43 21.00
CA THR A 38 -5.99 6.84 22.36
C THR A 38 -7.37 6.49 22.93
N GLU A 39 -8.32 7.43 22.87
CA GLU A 39 -9.68 7.21 23.40
C GLU A 39 -10.44 6.15 22.60
N ILE A 40 -10.24 6.11 21.28
CA ILE A 40 -10.90 5.16 20.38
C ILE A 40 -10.35 3.75 20.61
N VAL A 41 -9.03 3.61 20.71
CA VAL A 41 -8.37 2.34 21.02
C VAL A 41 -8.76 1.87 22.41
N ALA A 42 -8.79 2.74 23.42
CA ALA A 42 -9.22 2.38 24.76
C ALA A 42 -10.69 1.89 24.81
N ALA A 43 -11.56 2.43 23.97
CA ALA A 43 -12.97 2.04 23.90
C ALA A 43 -13.22 0.73 23.14
N ASN A 44 -12.37 0.39 22.16
CA ASN A 44 -12.61 -0.75 21.24
C ASN A 44 -11.61 -1.90 21.38
N GLY A 45 -10.47 -1.67 22.04
CA GLY A 45 -9.43 -2.66 22.30
C GLY A 45 -8.62 -3.08 21.07
N ASP A 46 -7.83 -4.13 21.25
CA ASP A 46 -6.81 -4.57 20.28
C ASP A 46 -7.39 -4.98 18.92
N LEU A 47 -8.59 -5.56 18.90
CA LEU A 47 -9.26 -5.92 17.64
C LEU A 47 -9.47 -4.71 16.72
N TYR A 48 -9.74 -3.53 17.30
CA TYR A 48 -9.86 -2.30 16.51
C TYR A 48 -8.52 -1.93 15.87
N VAL A 49 -7.42 -2.06 16.61
CA VAL A 49 -6.07 -1.78 16.10
C VAL A 49 -5.75 -2.74 14.96
N ASP A 50 -5.97 -4.05 15.15
CA ASP A 50 -5.73 -5.06 14.13
C ASP A 50 -6.52 -4.77 12.85
N LEU A 51 -7.82 -4.45 12.98
CA LEU A 51 -8.66 -4.10 11.84
C LEU A 51 -8.19 -2.81 11.18
N TYR A 52 -7.80 -1.80 11.95
CA TYR A 52 -7.30 -0.54 11.42
C TYR A 52 -6.02 -0.75 10.61
N GLU A 53 -5.05 -1.48 11.15
CA GLU A 53 -3.79 -1.79 10.46
C GLU A 53 -4.04 -2.57 9.17
N ASN A 54 -4.88 -3.60 9.20
CA ASN A 54 -5.09 -4.46 8.03
C ASN A 54 -5.98 -3.79 6.95
N VAL A 55 -7.05 -3.11 7.36
CA VAL A 55 -8.02 -2.52 6.45
C VAL A 55 -7.55 -1.15 5.97
N ASN A 56 -7.17 -0.27 6.89
CA ASN A 56 -6.90 1.13 6.57
C ASN A 56 -5.46 1.38 6.14
N LEU A 57 -4.48 0.63 6.65
CA LEU A 57 -3.06 0.84 6.32
C LEU A 57 -2.55 -0.18 5.30
N ALA A 58 -2.70 -1.49 5.54
CA ALA A 58 -2.21 -2.52 4.65
C ALA A 58 -2.99 -2.55 3.32
N ASN A 59 -4.32 -2.48 3.39
CA ASN A 59 -5.20 -2.43 2.22
C ASN A 59 -5.52 -1.02 1.74
N ARG A 60 -5.11 0.02 2.51
CA ARG A 60 -5.28 1.44 2.15
C ARG A 60 -6.73 1.81 1.83
N GLN A 61 -7.68 1.08 2.43
CA GLN A 61 -9.08 1.12 2.02
C GLN A 61 -9.68 2.51 2.20
N HIS A 62 -9.42 3.16 3.34
CA HIS A 62 -9.92 4.50 3.59
C HIS A 62 -9.40 5.51 2.56
N PHE A 63 -8.10 5.46 2.21
CA PHE A 63 -7.53 6.37 1.21
C PHE A 63 -8.20 6.18 -0.16
N SER A 64 -8.39 4.92 -0.55
CA SER A 64 -9.07 4.61 -1.80
C SER A 64 -10.53 5.05 -1.82
N TRP A 65 -11.23 4.96 -0.68
CA TRP A 65 -12.63 5.35 -0.58
C TRP A 65 -12.81 6.87 -0.54
N ASP A 66 -11.95 7.56 0.20
CA ASP A 66 -12.04 9.02 0.40
C ASP A 66 -11.55 9.80 -0.83
N PHE A 67 -10.48 9.33 -1.49
CA PHE A 67 -9.81 10.06 -2.57
C PHE A 67 -9.97 9.42 -3.95
N GLY A 68 -10.48 8.19 -4.05
CA GLY A 68 -10.57 7.48 -5.33
C GLY A 68 -9.20 7.14 -5.95
N GLN A 69 -8.14 7.12 -5.14
CA GLN A 69 -6.74 6.94 -5.55
C GLN A 69 -6.04 5.88 -4.68
N ASP A 70 -4.84 5.43 -5.07
CA ASP A 70 -3.99 4.54 -4.26
C ASP A 70 -2.66 5.24 -3.94
N LEU A 71 -2.04 4.87 -2.82
CA LEU A 71 -0.69 5.30 -2.41
C LEU A 71 0.39 4.61 -3.26
N PHE A 72 0.12 3.40 -3.73
CA PHE A 72 1.07 2.62 -4.53
C PHE A 72 0.55 2.38 -5.95
N GLY A 73 1.44 2.49 -6.93
CA GLY A 73 1.14 2.15 -8.31
C GLY A 73 0.91 0.65 -8.53
N THR A 74 0.27 0.30 -9.64
CA THR A 74 0.05 -1.10 -10.02
C THR A 74 1.36 -1.87 -10.24
N PRO A 75 1.38 -3.19 -9.98
CA PRO A 75 2.53 -4.04 -10.26
C PRO A 75 3.00 -3.89 -11.72
N ARG A 76 4.32 -3.85 -11.92
CA ARG A 76 4.93 -3.73 -13.25
C ARG A 76 5.35 -5.10 -13.77
N ILE A 77 5.12 -5.35 -15.05
CA ILE A 77 5.54 -6.56 -15.75
C ILE A 77 6.76 -6.24 -16.61
N VAL A 78 7.82 -7.05 -16.46
CA VAL A 78 8.98 -7.00 -17.35
C VAL A 78 8.87 -8.14 -18.35
N LYS A 79 9.08 -7.81 -19.63
CA LYS A 79 8.96 -8.73 -20.77
C LYS A 79 10.33 -8.91 -21.41
N PHE A 80 10.78 -10.14 -21.59
CA PHE A 80 12.06 -10.46 -22.22
C PHE A 80 11.86 -11.42 -23.39
N GLY A 81 12.62 -11.21 -24.46
CA GLY A 81 12.60 -12.05 -25.66
C GLY A 81 14.01 -12.33 -26.17
N ALA A 82 14.27 -13.57 -26.60
CA ALA A 82 15.53 -13.99 -27.20
C ALA A 82 15.28 -14.67 -28.55
N SER A 83 16.02 -14.28 -29.59
CA SER A 83 16.02 -14.94 -30.90
C SER A 83 17.42 -15.47 -31.21
N VAL A 84 17.48 -16.65 -31.81
CA VAL A 84 18.71 -17.25 -32.34
C VAL A 84 18.47 -17.45 -33.83
N ASN A 85 19.39 -16.95 -34.65
CA ASN A 85 19.35 -17.07 -36.11
C ASN A 85 20.63 -17.81 -36.57
N PHE A 86 20.52 -18.58 -37.66
CA PHE A 86 21.61 -19.34 -38.28
C PHE A 86 21.73 -18.94 -39.75
#